data_AF-E5VP24-F1
#
_entry.id   AF-E5VP24-F1
#
_cell.length_a   1.000
_cell.length_b   1.000
_cell.length_c   1.000
_cell.angle_alpha   90.00
_cell.angle_beta   90.00
_cell.angle_gamma   90.00
#
_symmetry.space_group_name_H-M   'P 1'
#
loop_
_entity.id
_entity.type
_entity.pdbx_description
1 polymer ?
#
loop_
_entity_poly.entity_id
_entity_poly.type
_entity_poly.pdbx_seq_one_letter_code
_entity_poly.pdbx_strand_id
1 'polypeptide(L)'
;MTIANKYIQQCKSLFPVYGKLERTFLNRLKVQVNEHLDLFPDISYNELVKQFGSPREVVMEYYDNIEDDYLLSKIDLAKKLKSFYFLLQFYF
;
A
#
# COMPACT_ATOMS: atom_id res chain seq x y z
N MET A 1 17.58 8.26 6.03
CA MET A 1 16.45 7.47 5.50
C MET A 1 17.03 6.48 4.49
N THR A 2 16.92 5.17 4.73
CA THR A 2 17.49 4.14 3.83
C THR A 2 16.69 4.07 2.51
N ILE A 3 17.31 3.54 1.44
CA ILE A 3 16.64 3.36 0.15
C ILE A 3 15.41 2.43 0.27
N ALA A 4 15.48 1.40 1.12
CA ALA A 4 14.32 0.55 1.46
C ALA A 4 13.19 1.36 2.10
N ASN A 5 13.49 2.16 3.14
CA ASN A 5 12.47 2.96 3.80
C ASN A 5 11.86 4.00 2.84
N LYS A 6 12.66 4.56 1.90
CA LYS A 6 12.16 5.44 0.85
C LYS A 6 11.16 4.73 -0.07
N TYR A 7 11.53 3.56 -0.58
CA TYR A 7 10.69 2.76 -1.46
C TYR A 7 9.36 2.38 -0.80
N ILE A 8 9.41 1.81 0.41
CA ILE A 8 8.22 1.40 1.16
C ILE A 8 7.33 2.59 1.51
N GLN A 9 7.91 3.74 1.86
CA GLN A 9 7.13 4.95 2.15
C GLN A 9 6.40 5.47 0.92
N GLN A 10 7.00 5.36 -0.28
CA GLN A 10 6.33 5.72 -1.53
C GLN A 10 5.16 4.78 -1.81
N CYS A 11 5.34 3.46 -1.67
CA CYS A 11 4.22 2.51 -1.79
C CYS A 11 3.10 2.84 -0.78
N LYS A 12 3.47 3.09 0.49
CA LYS A 12 2.53 3.44 1.55
C LYS A 12 1.67 4.66 1.20
N SER A 13 2.27 5.69 0.62
CA SER A 13 1.59 6.95 0.30
C SER A 13 0.52 6.82 -0.79
N LEU A 14 0.56 5.73 -1.57
CA LEU A 14 -0.39 5.46 -2.65
C LEU A 14 -1.66 4.75 -2.16
N PHE A 15 -1.66 4.23 -0.92
CA PHE A 15 -2.86 3.65 -0.33
C PHE A 15 -3.80 4.76 0.17
N PRO A 16 -5.07 4.77 -0.24
CA PRO A 16 -6.06 5.71 0.27
C PRO A 16 -6.38 5.45 1.75
N VAL A 17 -6.24 4.20 2.20
CA VAL A 17 -6.45 3.78 3.60
C VAL A 17 -5.39 2.75 3.97
N TYR A 18 -4.65 3.01 5.06
CA TYR A 18 -3.63 2.11 5.58
C TYR A 18 -4.20 1.18 6.66
N GLY A 19 -4.81 0.08 6.23
CA GLY A 19 -5.44 -0.92 7.10
C GLY A 19 -4.53 -2.12 7.42
N LYS A 20 -5.12 -3.15 8.03
CA LYS A 20 -4.41 -4.37 8.45
C LYS A 20 -3.80 -5.13 7.27
N LEU A 21 -4.53 -5.23 6.15
CA LEU A 21 -4.04 -5.94 4.96
C LEU A 21 -2.92 -5.14 4.27
N GLU A 22 -3.10 -3.83 4.08
CA GLU A 22 -2.05 -2.97 3.51
C GLU A 22 -0.78 -2.98 4.36
N ARG A 23 -0.92 -2.95 5.70
CA ARG A 23 0.21 -3.09 6.62
C ARG A 23 0.90 -4.44 6.47
N THR A 24 0.13 -5.53 6.39
CA THR A 24 0.69 -6.88 6.21
C THR A 24 1.46 -6.99 4.91
N PHE A 25 0.88 -6.48 3.81
CA PHE A 25 1.52 -6.43 2.51
C PHE A 25 2.83 -5.64 2.53
N LEU A 26 2.81 -4.38 2.99
CA LEU A 26 4.01 -3.53 3.03
C LEU A 26 5.10 -4.08 3.95
N ASN A 27 4.73 -4.77 5.03
CA ASN A 27 5.71 -5.42 5.90
C ASN A 27 6.41 -6.58 5.18
N ARG A 28 5.67 -7.41 4.44
CA ARG A 28 6.26 -8.50 3.64
C ARG A 28 7.17 -7.95 2.54
N LEU A 29 6.69 -6.94 1.80
CA LEU A 29 7.48 -6.25 0.78
C LEU A 29 8.77 -5.66 1.37
N LYS A 30 8.68 -5.05 2.56
CA LYS A 30 9.84 -4.50 3.26
C LYS A 30 10.87 -5.57 3.61
N VAL A 31 10.44 -6.75 4.03
CA VAL A 31 11.36 -7.87 4.31
C VAL A 31 12.09 -8.27 3.03
N GLN A 32 11.37 -8.52 1.94
CA GLN A 32 11.96 -8.91 0.65
C GLN A 32 12.94 -7.87 0.11
N VAL A 33 12.60 -6.58 0.23
CA VAL A 33 13.48 -5.48 -0.16
C VAL A 33 14.76 -5.48 0.68
N ASN A 34 14.68 -5.64 2.00
CA ASN A 34 15.89 -5.65 2.83
C ASN A 34 16.76 -6.89 2.55
N GLU A 35 16.16 -8.07 2.38
CA GLU A 35 16.89 -9.29 2.00
C GLU A 35 17.67 -9.10 0.69
N HIS A 36 17.08 -8.39 -0.28
CA HIS A 36 17.77 -8.05 -1.53
C HIS A 36 18.90 -7.04 -1.32
N LEU A 37 18.72 -6.05 -0.45
CA LEU A 37 19.76 -5.08 -0.10
C LEU A 37 20.92 -5.70 0.67
N ASP A 38 20.66 -6.73 1.48
CA ASP A 38 21.71 -7.47 2.20
C ASP A 38 22.63 -8.21 1.21
N LEU A 39 22.09 -8.68 0.08
CA LEU A 39 22.84 -9.31 -1.01
C LEU A 39 23.52 -8.28 -1.93
N PHE A 40 22.92 -7.11 -2.12
CA PHE A 40 23.37 -6.04 -3.03
C PHE A 40 23.38 -4.68 -2.33
N PRO A 41 24.34 -4.42 -1.41
CA PRO A 41 24.33 -3.23 -0.56
C PRO A 41 24.46 -1.90 -1.32
N ASP A 42 25.11 -1.92 -2.49
CA ASP A 42 25.39 -0.73 -3.30
C ASP A 42 24.35 -0.50 -4.43
N ILE A 43 23.24 -1.24 -4.43
CA ILE A 43 22.21 -1.10 -5.46
C ILE A 43 21.59 0.30 -5.43
N SER A 44 21.43 0.90 -6.61
CA SER A 44 20.76 2.19 -6.72
C SER A 44 19.23 2.05 -6.55
N TYR A 45 18.58 3.15 -6.19
CA TYR A 45 17.11 3.18 -6.10
C TYR A 45 16.42 2.81 -7.43
N ASN A 46 17.00 3.18 -8.58
CA ASN A 46 16.42 2.86 -9.89
C ASN A 46 16.51 1.36 -10.20
N GLU A 47 17.60 0.72 -9.82
CA GLU A 47 17.75 -0.73 -9.98
C GLU A 47 16.81 -1.48 -9.02
N LEU A 48 16.62 -0.98 -7.80
CA LEU A 48 15.60 -1.51 -6.88
C LEU A 48 14.19 -1.43 -7.50
N VAL A 49 13.85 -0.30 -8.12
CA VAL A 49 12.56 -0.12 -8.83
C VAL A 49 12.43 -1.06 -10.04
N LYS A 50 13.52 -1.32 -10.79
CA LYS A 50 13.47 -2.31 -11.88
C LYS A 50 13.24 -3.73 -11.36
N GLN A 51 13.84 -4.06 -10.21
CA GLN A 51 13.75 -5.41 -9.63
C GLN A 51 12.38 -5.69 -8.99
N PHE A 52 11.83 -4.72 -8.24
CA PHE A 52 10.60 -4.88 -7.48
C PHE A 52 9.36 -4.28 -8.15
N GLY A 53 9.54 -3.52 -9.24
CA GLY A 53 8.51 -2.68 -9.83
C GLY A 53 8.52 -1.25 -9.27
N SER A 54 7.87 -0.32 -9.98
CA SER A 54 7.63 1.01 -9.43
C SER A 54 6.65 0.94 -8.26
N PRO A 55 6.72 1.89 -7.30
CA PRO A 55 5.76 1.92 -6.20
C PRO A 55 4.30 1.88 -6.65
N ARG A 56 3.99 2.44 -7.82
CA ARG A 56 2.64 2.42 -8.40
C ARG A 56 2.27 1.04 -8.92
N GLU A 57 3.13 0.39 -9.69
CA GLU A 57 2.88 -0.96 -10.22
C GLU A 57 2.66 -1.96 -9.08
N VAL A 58 3.51 -1.92 -8.06
CA VAL A 58 3.39 -2.80 -6.90
C VAL A 58 2.08 -2.63 -6.14
N VAL A 59 1.61 -1.38 -6.00
CA VAL A 59 0.33 -1.10 -5.33
C VAL A 59 -0.85 -1.50 -6.22
N MET A 60 -0.76 -1.34 -7.54
CA MET A 60 -1.78 -1.83 -8.47
C MET A 60 -1.87 -3.35 -8.44
N GLU A 61 -0.74 -4.05 -8.50
CA GLU A 61 -0.67 -5.50 -8.41
C GLU A 61 -1.25 -6.02 -7.08
N TYR A 62 -1.02 -5.32 -5.97
CA TYR A 62 -1.69 -5.64 -4.71
C TYR A 62 -3.22 -5.60 -4.82
N TYR A 63 -3.77 -4.60 -5.52
CA TYR A 63 -5.21 -4.50 -5.73
C TYR A 63 -5.75 -5.53 -6.73
N ASP A 64 -4.95 -5.94 -7.72
CA ASP A 64 -5.32 -6.99 -8.67
C ASP A 64 -5.35 -8.37 -8.01
N ASN A 65 -4.57 -8.57 -6.94
CA ASN A 65 -4.44 -9.86 -6.25
C ASN A 65 -5.21 -9.97 -4.93
N ILE A 66 -5.85 -8.89 -4.47
CA ILE A 66 -6.66 -8.95 -3.24
C ILE A 66 -8.06 -9.48 -3.55
N GLU A 67 -8.62 -10.27 -2.63
CA GLU A 67 -9.96 -10.84 -2.80
C GLU A 67 -11.02 -9.75 -3.03
N ASP A 68 -11.87 -9.95 -4.04
CA ASP A 68 -12.95 -9.03 -4.41
C ASP A 68 -13.86 -8.68 -3.21
N ASP A 69 -14.12 -9.64 -2.34
CA ASP A 69 -14.93 -9.46 -1.13
C ASP A 69 -14.31 -8.45 -0.15
N TYR A 70 -12.97 -8.39 -0.06
CA TYR A 70 -12.30 -7.38 0.74
C TYR A 70 -12.48 -5.98 0.14
N LEU A 71 -12.30 -5.85 -1.18
CA LEU A 71 -12.49 -4.59 -1.90
C LEU A 71 -13.94 -4.08 -1.75
N LEU A 72 -14.92 -4.96 -1.96
CA LEU A 72 -16.35 -4.67 -1.79
C LEU A 72 -16.65 -4.22 -0.36
N SER A 73 -16.11 -4.90 0.66
CA SER A 73 -16.30 -4.53 2.05
C SER A 73 -15.79 -3.12 2.38
N LYS A 74 -14.64 -2.71 1.80
CA LYS A 74 -14.11 -1.35 1.96
C LYS A 74 -14.99 -0.30 1.29
N ILE A 75 -15.50 -0.59 0.09
CA ILE A 75 -16.41 0.29 -0.63
C ILE A 75 -17.71 0.47 0.18
N ASP A 76 -18.26 -0.60 0.73
CA ASP A 76 -19.49 -0.54 1.52
C ASP A 76 -19.32 0.17 2.86
N LEU A 77 -18.18 0.01 3.53
CA LEU A 77 -17.82 0.82 4.70
C LEU A 77 -17.73 2.32 4.34
N ALA A 78 -17.07 2.66 3.23
CA ALA A 78 -16.96 4.04 2.76
C ALA A 78 -18.34 4.64 2.43
N LYS A 79 -19.23 3.87 1.78
CA LYS A 79 -20.63 4.29 1.55
C LYS A 79 -21.37 4.54 2.85
N LYS A 80 -21.29 3.62 3.83
CA LYS A 80 -21.94 3.76 5.15
C LYS A 80 -21.45 5.00 5.90
N LEU A 81 -20.15 5.26 5.90
CA LEU A 81 -19.56 6.46 6.51
C LEU A 81 -20.04 7.74 5.82
N LYS A 82 -20.09 7.75 4.48
CA LYS A 82 -20.60 8.89 3.71
C LYS A 82 -22.08 9.15 4.04
N SER A 83 -22.92 8.12 4.04
CA SER A 83 -24.33 8.24 4.43
C SER A 83 -24.50 8.75 5.85
N PHE A 84 -23.70 8.28 6.80
CA PHE A 84 -23.73 8.76 8.18
C PHE A 84 -23.33 10.24 8.30
N TYR A 85 -22.30 10.67 7.57
CA TYR A 85 -21.90 12.08 7.51
C TYR A 85 -23.02 12.97 6.94
N PHE A 86 -23.68 12.55 5.86
CA PHE A 86 -24.85 13.27 5.33
C PHE A 86 -25.95 13.38 6.38
N LEU A 87 -26.28 12.31 7.09
CA LEU A 87 -27.31 12.33 8.14
C LEU A 87 -26.96 13.30 9.27
N LEU A 88 -25.69 13.35 9.71
CA LEU A 88 -25.24 14.31 10.70
C LEU A 88 -25.36 15.76 10.23
N GLN A 89 -25.10 16.03 8.94
CA GLN A 89 -25.20 17.36 8.35
C GLN A 89 -26.65 17.88 8.28
N PHE A 90 -27.66 17.01 8.21
CA PHE A 90 -29.07 17.40 8.27
C PHE A 90 -29.63 17.45 9.70
N TYR A 91 -28.91 16.91 10.69
CA TYR A 91 -29.31 16.90 12.10
C TYR A 91 -28.74 18.08 12.92
N PHE A 92 -27.78 18.84 12.38
CA PHE A 92 -27.21 20.07 12.94
C PHE A 92 -27.53 21.27 12.03
#